data_AF-A0AAE0FSK1-F1
#
_entry.id   AF-A0AAE0FSK1-F1
#
_cell.length_a   1.000
_cell.length_b   1.000
_cell.length_c   1.000
_cell.angle_alpha   90.00
_cell.angle_beta   90.00
_cell.angle_gamma   90.00
#
_symmetry.space_group_name_H-M   'P 1'
#
loop_
_entity.id
_entity.type
_entity.pdbx_description
1 polymer ?
#
loop_
_entity_poly.entity_id
_entity_poly.type
_entity_poly.pdbx_seq_one_letter_code
_entity_poly.pdbx_strand_id
1 'polypeptide(L)'
;MRVLMVRSAQIGFLAAVVGYVAYRELQPLMWRHKAGVAEEGKTAIPVQMSSQCEKEPPRVPQAVQLMDIAFPWVHEKAKKVHHGEHVWNHPRPSTRHIPDEEKGDKWIVITSINEPTEQVKAWATLHPEWRLVVVGDRKSPTDFKWPNCTYLSVDDQHQLPYKSLKVLPWNSYARKIVGYLYAIEHGATVVYETDDDNGFKPEIGLSGFLPERPEALTLKPDESVKVANPYAHFGIPSMWPRGYPINAGGQKGVDADATLEYDSEEKHERFAPIQQALADLDPDVDAIFRLVRAKELGDFHFDGDKAPVTYPAGIMSPYNSQNTLHHRAAFWGLYIPSTVAMRVCDIWRSYWAQRILWEIDAEVAFLPASVDQIRSPHDYLGDFLEEIQMYSQSGKLVAFLRAWKCTADNVFDCCLALCAAMAKNGFWGAEEIPVMEAWLEDLYVFGKVDSQKTSGKYTPLGSMSDSKITTMSGVQVQK
;
A
#
# COMPACT_ATOMS: atom_id res chain seq x y z
N MET A 1 33.18 -0.74 31.17
CA MET A 1 34.06 -1.50 30.24
C MET A 1 33.40 -2.74 29.64
N ARG A 2 32.76 -3.65 30.42
CA ARG A 2 32.08 -4.84 29.85
C ARG A 2 30.90 -4.53 28.90
N VAL A 3 30.17 -3.43 29.11
CA VAL A 3 29.06 -3.00 28.22
C VAL A 3 29.55 -2.45 26.87
N LEU A 4 30.75 -1.86 26.82
CA LEU A 4 31.35 -1.38 25.57
C LEU A 4 31.86 -2.53 24.69
N MET A 5 32.44 -3.59 25.30
CA MET A 5 32.93 -4.76 24.55
C MET A 5 31.79 -5.55 23.89
N VAL A 6 30.62 -5.63 24.51
CA VAL A 6 29.44 -6.32 23.92
C VAL A 6 28.89 -5.54 22.72
N ARG A 7 28.84 -4.19 22.81
CA ARG A 7 28.42 -3.34 21.68
C ARG A 7 29.39 -3.40 20.50
N SER A 8 30.70 -3.41 20.73
CA SER A 8 31.71 -3.57 19.67
C SER A 8 31.65 -4.95 18.98
N ALA A 9 31.34 -6.02 19.72
CA ALA A 9 31.20 -7.36 19.17
C ALA A 9 29.93 -7.52 18.31
N GLN A 10 28.81 -6.92 18.71
CA GLN A 10 27.56 -6.92 17.94
C GLN A 10 27.68 -6.13 16.63
N ILE A 11 28.38 -4.98 16.65
CA ILE A 11 28.66 -4.19 15.44
C ILE A 11 29.60 -4.97 14.48
N GLY A 12 30.61 -5.65 15.03
CA GLY A 12 31.51 -6.50 14.24
C GLY A 12 30.81 -7.68 13.57
N PHE A 13 29.84 -8.30 14.26
CA PHE A 13 29.03 -9.38 13.71
C PHE A 13 28.09 -8.88 12.60
N LEU A 14 27.44 -7.73 12.79
CA LEU A 14 26.57 -7.13 11.78
C LEU A 14 27.36 -6.76 10.51
N ALA A 15 28.55 -6.18 10.67
CA ALA A 15 29.44 -5.86 9.54
C ALA A 15 29.91 -7.13 8.79
N ALA A 16 30.17 -8.23 9.50
CA ALA A 16 30.55 -9.51 8.90
C ALA A 16 29.39 -10.16 8.12
N VAL A 17 28.16 -10.07 8.63
CA VAL A 17 26.96 -10.57 7.95
C VAL A 17 26.66 -9.74 6.70
N VAL A 18 26.72 -8.41 6.79
CA VAL A 18 26.55 -7.52 5.63
C VAL A 18 27.64 -7.76 4.57
N GLY A 19 28.89 -7.94 4.99
CA GLY A 19 29.99 -8.29 4.09
C GLY A 19 29.83 -9.65 3.42
N TYR A 20 29.31 -10.65 4.14
CA TYR A 20 29.06 -11.99 3.60
C TYR A 20 27.88 -12.02 2.60
N VAL A 21 26.82 -11.26 2.87
CA VAL A 21 25.68 -11.11 1.96
C VAL A 21 26.11 -10.36 0.69
N ALA A 22 26.88 -9.27 0.82
CA ALA A 22 27.45 -8.57 -0.33
C ALA A 22 28.37 -9.46 -1.17
N TYR A 23 29.15 -10.35 -0.53
CA TYR A 23 30.01 -11.31 -1.23
C TYR A 23 29.20 -12.37 -2.01
N ARG A 24 28.06 -12.83 -1.48
CA ARG A 24 27.19 -13.81 -2.17
C ARG A 24 26.43 -13.20 -3.36
N GLU A 25 25.96 -11.96 -3.24
CA GLU A 25 25.27 -11.25 -4.32
C GLU A 25 26.21 -10.87 -5.49
N LEU A 26 27.52 -10.82 -5.26
CA LEU A 26 28.53 -10.54 -6.30
C LEU A 26 29.05 -11.78 -7.05
N GLN A 27 28.77 -13.00 -6.56
CA GLN A 27 29.21 -14.25 -7.21
C GLN A 27 28.63 -14.45 -8.63
N PRO A 28 27.36 -14.13 -8.94
CA PRO A 28 26.82 -14.26 -10.29
C PRO A 28 27.43 -13.25 -11.28
N LEU A 29 27.91 -12.10 -10.80
CA LEU A 29 28.54 -11.05 -11.61
C LEU A 29 30.00 -11.37 -11.97
N MET A 30 30.73 -12.08 -11.10
CA MET A 30 32.11 -12.49 -11.40
C MET A 30 32.20 -13.70 -12.35
N TRP A 31 31.17 -14.56 -12.40
CA TRP A 31 31.19 -15.75 -13.27
C TRP A 31 30.96 -15.40 -14.75
N ARG A 32 30.25 -14.30 -15.06
CA ARG A 32 30.00 -13.84 -16.43
C ARG A 32 31.18 -13.12 -17.10
N HIS A 33 32.27 -12.86 -16.37
CA HIS A 33 33.48 -12.21 -16.90
C HIS A 33 34.69 -13.15 -17.07
N LYS A 34 34.54 -14.45 -16.79
CA LYS A 34 35.60 -15.46 -16.93
C LYS A 34 35.33 -16.53 -18.00
N ALA A 35 34.38 -16.30 -18.91
CA ALA A 35 34.20 -17.10 -20.12
C ALA A 35 34.75 -16.33 -21.32
N GLY A 36 36.07 -16.17 -21.35
CA GLY A 36 36.77 -15.48 -22.43
C GLY A 36 38.19 -15.14 -22.00
N VAL A 37 39.16 -15.80 -22.63
CA VAL A 37 40.63 -15.67 -22.51
C VAL A 37 41.26 -16.86 -21.79
N ALA A 38 41.76 -17.76 -22.63
CA ALA A 38 42.71 -18.82 -22.30
C ALA A 38 44.14 -18.24 -22.21
N GLU A 39 44.93 -18.88 -21.33
CA GLU A 39 46.39 -19.09 -21.38
C GLU A 39 47.35 -17.87 -21.45
N GLU A 40 48.07 -17.61 -20.34
CA GLU A 40 49.52 -17.83 -20.16
C GLU A 40 50.11 -16.95 -19.03
N GLY A 41 51.11 -17.47 -18.31
CA GLY A 41 52.18 -16.65 -17.72
C GLY A 41 52.09 -16.31 -16.22
N LYS A 42 52.85 -17.06 -15.42
CA LYS A 42 53.21 -16.74 -14.03
C LYS A 42 54.09 -15.48 -13.96
N THR A 43 53.73 -14.51 -13.10
CA THR A 43 54.70 -13.70 -12.32
C THR A 43 53.98 -12.93 -11.21
N ALA A 44 54.45 -13.08 -9.98
CA ALA A 44 54.03 -12.31 -8.82
C ALA A 44 54.70 -10.93 -8.82
N ILE A 45 53.92 -9.86 -8.59
CA ILE A 45 54.40 -8.49 -8.34
C ILE A 45 53.62 -7.94 -7.14
N PRO A 46 54.29 -7.33 -6.14
CA PRO A 46 53.67 -6.95 -4.88
C PRO A 46 52.76 -5.72 -5.02
N VAL A 47 51.66 -5.73 -4.24
CA VAL A 47 50.66 -4.68 -4.15
C VAL A 47 51.27 -3.44 -3.47
N GLN A 48 51.46 -2.36 -4.24
CA GLN A 48 51.56 -1.01 -3.69
C GLN A 48 50.14 -0.46 -3.51
N MET A 49 49.77 -0.18 -2.25
CA MET A 49 48.55 0.56 -1.93
C MET A 49 48.71 2.03 -2.37
N SER A 50 48.14 2.38 -3.52
CA SER A 50 47.90 3.79 -3.88
C SER A 50 46.45 4.15 -3.53
N SER A 51 46.30 5.10 -2.61
CA SER A 51 45.05 5.76 -2.25
C SER A 51 44.51 6.57 -3.44
N GLN A 52 43.60 5.99 -4.23
CA GLN A 52 42.70 6.73 -5.12
C GLN A 52 41.65 5.76 -5.69
N CYS A 53 40.53 5.61 -4.98
CA CYS A 53 39.31 5.06 -5.57
C CYS A 53 38.08 5.51 -4.76
N GLU A 54 37.86 6.83 -4.68
CA GLU A 54 36.50 7.35 -4.56
C GLU A 54 35.95 7.41 -5.99
N LYS A 55 35.34 6.31 -6.46
CA LYS A 55 34.46 6.36 -7.62
C LYS A 55 33.03 6.37 -7.09
N GLU A 56 32.34 7.48 -7.35
CA GLU A 56 30.90 7.65 -7.16
C GLU A 56 30.15 6.37 -7.58
N PRO A 57 29.07 5.97 -6.88
CA PRO A 57 28.19 4.94 -7.40
C PRO A 57 27.68 5.37 -8.78
N PRO A 58 27.47 4.44 -9.73
CA PRO A 58 27.04 4.80 -11.07
C PRO A 58 25.76 5.64 -10.98
N ARG A 59 25.80 6.80 -11.65
CA ARG A 59 24.66 7.68 -11.77
C ARG A 59 23.49 6.88 -12.36
N VAL A 60 22.29 7.21 -11.90
CA VAL A 60 20.98 6.67 -12.29
C VAL A 60 20.69 6.52 -13.81
N PRO A 61 21.39 7.18 -14.77
CA PRO A 61 21.08 7.00 -16.20
C PRO A 61 21.25 5.58 -16.77
N GLN A 62 22.14 4.74 -16.22
CA GLN A 62 22.43 3.42 -16.82
C GLN A 62 21.29 2.40 -16.61
N ALA A 63 20.62 2.41 -15.46
CA ALA A 63 19.47 1.51 -15.21
C ALA A 63 18.26 1.89 -16.08
N VAL A 64 18.05 3.19 -16.28
CA VAL A 64 17.01 3.74 -17.15
C VAL A 64 17.23 3.32 -18.61
N GLN A 65 18.47 3.43 -19.12
CA GLN A 65 18.82 2.98 -20.46
C GLN A 65 18.66 1.45 -20.63
N LEU A 66 19.02 0.66 -19.62
CA LEU A 66 18.87 -0.79 -19.66
C LEU A 66 17.40 -1.23 -19.68
N MET A 67 16.50 -0.54 -18.97
CA MET A 67 15.06 -0.83 -19.03
C MET A 67 14.42 -0.41 -20.36
N ASP A 68 14.81 0.73 -20.93
CA ASP A 68 14.32 1.14 -22.25
C ASP A 68 14.78 0.17 -23.37
N ILE A 69 15.92 -0.50 -23.18
CA ILE A 69 16.41 -1.57 -24.07
C ILE A 69 15.69 -2.90 -23.80
N ALA A 70 15.48 -3.26 -22.53
CA ALA A 70 14.88 -4.54 -22.14
C ALA A 70 13.37 -4.59 -22.36
N PHE A 71 12.67 -3.45 -22.23
CA PHE A 71 11.21 -3.37 -22.34
C PHE A 71 10.77 -2.12 -23.14
N PRO A 72 11.02 -2.06 -24.46
CA PRO A 72 10.65 -0.91 -25.30
C PRO A 72 9.15 -0.56 -25.25
N TRP A 73 8.30 -1.57 -25.03
CA TRP A 73 6.85 -1.43 -24.92
C TRP A 73 6.42 -0.57 -23.72
N VAL A 74 7.21 -0.51 -22.64
CA VAL A 74 6.92 0.33 -21.47
C VAL A 74 6.94 1.81 -21.86
N HIS A 75 7.91 2.20 -22.69
CA HIS A 75 8.01 3.57 -23.20
C HIS A 75 6.88 3.91 -24.18
N GLU A 76 6.51 2.96 -25.05
CA GLU A 76 5.38 3.13 -25.96
C GLU A 76 4.06 3.28 -25.20
N LYS A 77 3.81 2.44 -24.18
CA LYS A 77 2.60 2.55 -23.35
C LYS A 77 2.54 3.84 -22.55
N ALA A 78 3.65 4.25 -21.91
CA ALA A 78 3.70 5.53 -21.21
C ALA A 78 3.36 6.71 -22.16
N LYS A 79 3.82 6.66 -23.42
CA LYS A 79 3.43 7.65 -24.44
C LYS A 79 1.95 7.61 -24.79
N LYS A 80 1.36 6.43 -24.97
CA LYS A 80 -0.08 6.30 -25.27
C LYS A 80 -0.96 6.85 -24.15
N VAL A 81 -0.57 6.62 -22.89
CA VAL A 81 -1.24 7.22 -21.72
C VAL A 81 -1.08 8.73 -21.71
N HIS A 82 0.11 9.26 -22.00
CA HIS A 82 0.34 10.72 -22.11
C HIS A 82 -0.47 11.40 -23.23
N HIS A 83 -0.82 10.68 -24.29
CA HIS A 83 -1.62 11.20 -25.40
C HIS A 83 -3.13 11.01 -25.21
N GLY A 84 -3.59 10.51 -24.05
CA GLY A 84 -5.01 10.32 -23.76
C GLY A 84 -5.68 9.25 -24.64
N GLU A 85 -4.90 8.31 -25.18
CA GLU A 85 -5.42 7.25 -26.05
C GLU A 85 -6.11 6.11 -25.25
N HIS A 86 -5.93 6.05 -23.92
CA HIS A 86 -6.68 5.16 -23.03
C HIS A 86 -8.06 5.76 -22.72
N VAL A 87 -8.95 5.70 -23.69
CA VAL A 87 -10.29 6.20 -23.50
C VAL A 87 -11.09 5.17 -22.71
N TRP A 88 -11.28 5.41 -21.41
CA TRP A 88 -12.21 4.69 -20.51
C TRP A 88 -13.69 4.95 -20.90
N ASN A 89 -14.02 4.82 -22.20
CA ASN A 89 -15.33 5.09 -22.81
C ASN A 89 -15.88 3.87 -23.58
N HIS A 90 -15.31 2.69 -23.40
CA HIS A 90 -15.92 1.48 -23.94
C HIS A 90 -17.24 1.21 -23.20
N PRO A 91 -18.30 0.74 -23.90
CA PRO A 91 -19.56 0.40 -23.27
C PRO A 91 -19.32 -0.56 -22.10
N ARG A 92 -19.77 -0.18 -20.91
CA ARG A 92 -19.67 -1.06 -19.74
C ARG A 92 -20.46 -2.33 -20.06
N PRO A 93 -19.82 -3.51 -20.10
CA PRO A 93 -20.54 -4.74 -20.37
C PRO A 93 -21.59 -4.95 -19.28
N SER A 94 -22.70 -5.63 -19.62
CA SER A 94 -23.65 -6.04 -18.58
C SER A 94 -22.93 -6.98 -17.62
N THR A 95 -22.75 -6.55 -16.38
CA THR A 95 -22.25 -7.41 -15.32
C THR A 95 -23.34 -8.38 -14.90
N ARG A 96 -22.95 -9.45 -14.21
CA ARG A 96 -23.90 -10.40 -13.64
C ARG A 96 -24.87 -9.66 -12.72
N HIS A 97 -26.14 -10.09 -12.71
CA HIS A 97 -27.08 -9.62 -11.70
C HIS A 97 -26.69 -10.21 -10.34
N ILE A 98 -26.33 -9.33 -9.40
CA ILE A 98 -26.08 -9.69 -8.01
C ILE A 98 -27.41 -9.59 -7.25
N PRO A 99 -27.87 -10.67 -6.56
CA PRO A 99 -29.05 -10.65 -5.71
C PRO A 99 -28.95 -9.58 -4.61
N ASP A 100 -30.07 -8.98 -4.20
CA ASP A 100 -30.05 -7.88 -3.22
C ASP A 100 -29.58 -8.34 -1.83
N GLU A 101 -29.87 -9.59 -1.48
CA GLU A 101 -29.41 -10.25 -0.26
C GLU A 101 -27.89 -10.51 -0.22
N GLU A 102 -27.21 -10.42 -1.36
CA GLU A 102 -25.75 -10.53 -1.46
C GLU A 102 -25.06 -9.14 -1.52
N LYS A 103 -25.83 -8.06 -1.74
CA LYS A 103 -25.29 -6.69 -1.80
C LYS A 103 -25.09 -6.04 -0.44
N GLY A 104 -24.02 -5.27 -0.29
CA GLY A 104 -23.76 -4.49 0.92
C GLY A 104 -22.93 -3.26 0.60
N ASP A 105 -23.16 -2.18 1.34
CA ASP A 105 -22.43 -0.92 1.22
C ASP A 105 -21.08 -0.94 1.97
N LYS A 106 -20.95 -1.79 3.00
CA LYS A 106 -19.76 -1.91 3.84
C LYS A 106 -19.19 -3.32 3.83
N TRP A 107 -17.91 -3.44 3.49
CA TRP A 107 -17.24 -4.74 3.36
C TRP A 107 -15.93 -4.80 4.12
N ILE A 108 -15.69 -5.92 4.80
CA ILE A 108 -14.42 -6.32 5.36
C ILE A 108 -13.78 -7.30 4.39
N VAL A 109 -12.52 -7.07 4.04
CA VAL A 109 -11.76 -7.93 3.11
C VAL A 109 -10.51 -8.46 3.78
N ILE A 110 -10.43 -9.78 3.84
CA ILE A 110 -9.33 -10.54 4.45
C ILE A 110 -8.77 -11.51 3.41
N THR A 111 -7.47 -11.76 3.45
CA THR A 111 -6.86 -12.94 2.81
C THR A 111 -6.34 -13.86 3.91
N SER A 112 -6.47 -15.17 3.77
CA SER A 112 -5.99 -16.10 4.80
C SER A 112 -5.56 -17.43 4.20
N ILE A 113 -4.50 -18.00 4.76
CA ILE A 113 -4.06 -19.39 4.51
C ILE A 113 -4.43 -20.33 5.67
N ASN A 114 -5.17 -19.82 6.66
CA ASN A 114 -5.52 -20.51 7.90
C ASN A 114 -7.01 -20.92 7.90
N GLU A 115 -7.37 -21.78 8.84
CA GLU A 115 -8.76 -21.96 9.25
C GLU A 115 -9.35 -20.66 9.83
N PRO A 116 -10.68 -20.49 9.93
CA PRO A 116 -11.27 -19.32 10.55
C PRO A 116 -10.69 -19.06 11.95
N THR A 117 -9.89 -17.99 12.06
CA THR A 117 -9.28 -17.55 13.33
C THR A 117 -10.34 -16.94 14.24
N GLU A 118 -10.05 -16.80 15.54
CA GLU A 118 -10.98 -16.12 16.46
C GLU A 118 -11.26 -14.67 16.03
N GLN A 119 -10.27 -14.01 15.43
CA GLN A 119 -10.40 -12.67 14.86
C GLN A 119 -11.38 -12.65 13.69
N VAL A 120 -11.23 -13.57 12.73
CA VAL A 120 -12.14 -13.70 11.59
C VAL A 120 -13.57 -14.00 12.05
N LYS A 121 -13.74 -14.89 13.04
CA LYS A 121 -15.05 -15.20 13.64
C LYS A 121 -15.67 -13.98 14.29
N ALA A 122 -14.87 -13.18 15.01
CA ALA A 122 -15.31 -11.95 15.64
C ALA A 122 -15.76 -10.91 14.60
N TRP A 123 -14.97 -10.69 13.54
CA TRP A 123 -15.32 -9.79 12.44
C TRP A 123 -16.64 -10.19 11.76
N ALA A 124 -16.87 -11.48 11.55
CA ALA A 124 -18.11 -11.97 10.96
C ALA A 124 -19.35 -11.83 11.87
N THR A 125 -19.16 -11.82 13.19
CA THR A 125 -20.27 -11.93 14.16
C THR A 125 -20.65 -10.59 14.78
N LEU A 126 -19.67 -9.74 15.08
CA LEU A 126 -19.85 -8.53 15.88
C LEU A 126 -20.28 -7.31 15.07
N HIS A 127 -20.18 -7.41 13.74
CA HIS A 127 -20.52 -6.34 12.79
C HIS A 127 -21.51 -6.83 11.74
N PRO A 128 -22.78 -7.12 12.11
CA PRO A 128 -23.79 -7.60 11.17
C PRO A 128 -24.12 -6.59 10.05
N GLU A 129 -23.78 -5.32 10.24
CA GLU A 129 -23.86 -4.26 9.22
C GLU A 129 -22.73 -4.30 8.18
N TRP A 130 -21.68 -5.09 8.42
CA TRP A 130 -20.60 -5.32 7.48
C TRP A 130 -20.69 -6.73 6.89
N ARG A 131 -20.42 -6.83 5.60
CA ARG A 131 -20.20 -8.12 4.95
C ARG A 131 -18.72 -8.48 5.02
N LEU A 132 -18.41 -9.74 5.29
CA LEU A 132 -17.04 -10.23 5.29
C LEU A 132 -16.79 -11.11 4.07
N VAL A 133 -15.71 -10.81 3.33
CA VAL A 133 -15.15 -11.71 2.32
C VAL A 133 -13.73 -12.13 2.70
N VAL A 134 -13.48 -13.42 2.65
CA VAL A 134 -12.16 -14.04 2.88
C VAL A 134 -11.69 -14.65 1.58
N VAL A 135 -10.53 -14.21 1.10
CA VAL A 135 -9.89 -14.74 -0.11
C VAL A 135 -8.93 -15.86 0.28
N GLY A 136 -9.16 -17.05 -0.27
CA GLY A 136 -8.23 -18.17 -0.14
C GLY A 136 -7.06 -18.10 -1.13
N ASP A 137 -6.00 -18.83 -0.84
CA ASP A 137 -4.92 -19.16 -1.77
C ASP A 137 -4.72 -20.68 -1.75
N ARG A 138 -3.76 -21.20 -2.50
CA ARG A 138 -3.50 -22.65 -2.64
C ARG A 138 -3.19 -23.37 -1.34
N LYS A 139 -2.73 -22.63 -0.32
CA LYS A 139 -2.42 -23.16 1.00
C LYS A 139 -3.61 -23.12 1.95
N SER A 140 -4.68 -22.43 1.59
CA SER A 140 -5.86 -22.26 2.45
C SER A 140 -6.67 -23.55 2.53
N PRO A 141 -7.41 -23.75 3.64
CA PRO A 141 -8.34 -24.86 3.76
C PRO A 141 -9.39 -24.85 2.64
N THR A 142 -9.68 -26.01 2.08
CA THR A 142 -10.73 -26.17 1.06
C THR A 142 -12.14 -26.12 1.64
N ASP A 143 -12.27 -26.35 2.94
CA ASP A 143 -13.53 -26.43 3.69
C ASP A 143 -13.74 -25.23 4.64
N PHE A 144 -12.99 -24.13 4.44
CA PHE A 144 -13.18 -22.89 5.19
C PHE A 144 -14.65 -22.47 5.14
N LYS A 145 -15.26 -22.34 6.32
CA LYS A 145 -16.66 -21.94 6.43
C LYS A 145 -16.94 -21.24 7.76
N TRP A 146 -17.63 -20.11 7.68
CA TRP A 146 -18.17 -19.42 8.84
C TRP A 146 -19.46 -18.66 8.50
N PRO A 147 -20.46 -18.56 9.41
CA PRO A 147 -21.64 -17.73 9.18
C PRO A 147 -21.28 -16.26 8.90
N ASN A 148 -22.07 -15.60 8.04
CA ASN A 148 -21.84 -14.21 7.63
C ASN A 148 -20.45 -13.94 7.01
N CYS A 149 -19.84 -14.96 6.41
CA CYS A 149 -18.56 -14.87 5.73
C CYS A 149 -18.66 -15.51 4.34
N THR A 150 -18.33 -14.74 3.31
CA THR A 150 -18.14 -15.25 1.96
C THR A 150 -16.70 -15.69 1.80
N TYR A 151 -16.47 -16.98 1.56
CA TYR A 151 -15.14 -17.50 1.24
C TYR A 151 -14.98 -17.63 -0.27
N LEU A 152 -13.90 -17.08 -0.82
CA LEU A 152 -13.52 -17.23 -2.23
C LEU A 152 -12.39 -18.26 -2.34
N SER A 153 -12.76 -19.52 -2.50
CA SER A 153 -11.81 -20.61 -2.73
C SER A 153 -11.05 -20.44 -4.05
N VAL A 154 -10.02 -21.27 -4.26
CA VAL A 154 -9.31 -21.31 -5.56
C VAL A 154 -10.27 -21.58 -6.72
N ASP A 155 -11.23 -22.49 -6.53
CA ASP A 155 -12.21 -22.84 -7.56
C ASP A 155 -13.21 -21.70 -7.80
N ASP A 156 -13.68 -21.02 -6.74
CA ASP A 156 -14.56 -19.85 -6.88
C ASP A 156 -13.86 -18.73 -7.64
N GLN A 157 -12.59 -18.47 -7.30
CA GLN A 157 -11.78 -17.46 -8.00
C GLN A 157 -11.63 -17.78 -9.48
N HIS A 158 -11.56 -19.06 -9.88
CA HIS A 158 -11.50 -19.43 -11.30
C HIS A 158 -12.80 -19.14 -12.07
N GLN A 159 -13.94 -19.03 -11.38
CA GLN A 159 -15.24 -18.72 -12.01
C GLN A 159 -15.52 -17.21 -12.10
N LEU A 160 -14.74 -16.38 -11.42
CA LEU A 160 -14.94 -14.94 -11.42
C LEU A 160 -14.51 -14.30 -12.75
N PRO A 161 -15.24 -13.30 -13.26
CA PRO A 161 -15.03 -12.75 -14.60
C PRO A 161 -13.88 -11.73 -14.70
N TYR A 162 -13.12 -11.53 -13.62
CA TYR A 162 -12.14 -10.45 -13.53
C TYR A 162 -10.92 -10.68 -14.43
N LYS A 163 -10.48 -9.63 -15.12
CA LYS A 163 -9.29 -9.68 -15.97
C LYS A 163 -8.02 -9.84 -15.13
N SER A 164 -7.97 -9.20 -13.96
CA SER A 164 -6.86 -9.28 -13.00
C SER A 164 -6.49 -10.71 -12.62
N LEU A 165 -7.46 -11.63 -12.54
CA LEU A 165 -7.23 -13.04 -12.22
C LEU A 165 -6.32 -13.78 -13.23
N LYS A 166 -6.23 -13.28 -14.46
CA LYS A 166 -5.36 -13.85 -15.51
C LYS A 166 -3.89 -13.49 -15.32
N VAL A 167 -3.60 -12.44 -14.56
CA VAL A 167 -2.25 -11.88 -14.39
C VAL A 167 -1.78 -11.92 -12.93
N LEU A 168 -2.69 -12.04 -11.96
CA LEU A 168 -2.34 -12.15 -10.54
C LEU A 168 -1.69 -13.50 -10.23
N PRO A 169 -0.51 -13.51 -9.57
CA PRO A 169 0.12 -14.75 -9.15
C PRO A 169 -0.66 -15.45 -8.02
N TRP A 170 -0.42 -16.74 -7.88
CA TRP A 170 -0.82 -17.53 -6.69
C TRP A 170 0.29 -17.51 -5.64
N ASN A 171 -0.03 -17.86 -4.40
CA ASN A 171 0.85 -17.71 -3.24
C ASN A 171 1.35 -16.27 -3.08
N SER A 172 0.45 -15.31 -3.25
CA SER A 172 0.78 -13.89 -3.25
C SER A 172 -0.25 -13.11 -2.46
N TYR A 173 0.21 -12.22 -1.59
CA TYR A 173 -0.65 -11.32 -0.84
C TYR A 173 -1.50 -10.41 -1.75
N ALA A 174 -1.04 -10.16 -2.99
CA ALA A 174 -1.80 -9.43 -4.00
C ALA A 174 -3.14 -10.11 -4.36
N ARG A 175 -3.37 -11.39 -4.01
CA ARG A 175 -4.66 -12.07 -4.18
C ARG A 175 -5.80 -11.38 -3.42
N LYS A 176 -5.51 -10.59 -2.39
CA LYS A 176 -6.49 -9.76 -1.68
C LYS A 176 -7.27 -8.81 -2.63
N ILE A 177 -6.67 -8.43 -3.77
CA ILE A 177 -7.34 -7.70 -4.87
C ILE A 177 -8.66 -8.36 -5.31
N VAL A 178 -8.72 -9.69 -5.33
CA VAL A 178 -9.92 -10.42 -5.75
C VAL A 178 -11.08 -10.16 -4.77
N GLY A 179 -10.80 -10.10 -3.48
CA GLY A 179 -11.76 -9.76 -2.44
C GLY A 179 -12.25 -8.31 -2.56
N TYR A 180 -11.35 -7.38 -2.91
CA TYR A 180 -11.73 -6.00 -3.19
C TYR A 180 -12.68 -5.91 -4.38
N LEU A 181 -12.36 -6.55 -5.51
CA LEU A 181 -13.26 -6.56 -6.68
C LEU A 181 -14.61 -7.21 -6.37
N TYR A 182 -14.60 -8.30 -5.61
CA TYR A 182 -15.82 -8.96 -5.14
C TYR A 182 -16.69 -8.01 -4.32
N ALA A 183 -16.15 -7.41 -3.27
CA ALA A 183 -16.87 -6.44 -2.43
C ALA A 183 -17.45 -5.30 -3.28
N ILE A 184 -16.64 -4.77 -4.20
CA ILE A 184 -17.00 -3.66 -5.09
C ILE A 184 -18.13 -4.04 -6.06
N GLU A 185 -18.06 -5.21 -6.71
CA GLU A 185 -19.12 -5.74 -7.59
C GLU A 185 -20.44 -5.93 -6.80
N HIS A 186 -20.33 -6.29 -5.53
CA HIS A 186 -21.45 -6.50 -4.60
C HIS A 186 -21.90 -5.22 -3.88
N GLY A 187 -21.52 -4.04 -4.41
CA GLY A 187 -22.10 -2.76 -4.00
C GLY A 187 -21.34 -2.00 -2.92
N ALA A 188 -20.11 -2.40 -2.59
CA ALA A 188 -19.31 -1.69 -1.61
C ALA A 188 -19.20 -0.19 -1.96
N THR A 189 -19.43 0.64 -0.96
CA THR A 189 -19.09 2.07 -0.94
C THR A 189 -17.97 2.36 0.04
N VAL A 190 -17.72 1.42 0.96
CA VAL A 190 -16.64 1.43 1.93
C VAL A 190 -16.05 0.02 2.02
N VAL A 191 -14.72 -0.07 1.97
CA VAL A 191 -13.96 -1.31 2.14
C VAL A 191 -12.98 -1.14 3.29
N TYR A 192 -13.11 -1.97 4.30
CA TYR A 192 -12.13 -2.13 5.38
C TYR A 192 -11.24 -3.34 5.05
N GLU A 193 -9.93 -3.11 4.96
CA GLU A 193 -8.94 -4.17 4.76
C GLU A 193 -8.24 -4.50 6.08
N THR A 194 -8.21 -5.78 6.41
CA THR A 194 -7.52 -6.30 7.59
C THR A 194 -6.92 -7.67 7.32
N ASP A 195 -6.05 -8.13 8.20
CA ASP A 195 -5.53 -9.49 8.21
C ASP A 195 -6.28 -10.34 9.26
N ASP A 196 -6.06 -11.65 9.23
CA ASP A 196 -6.70 -12.64 10.10
C ASP A 196 -6.10 -12.72 11.52
N ASP A 197 -5.11 -11.88 11.82
CA ASP A 197 -4.43 -11.74 13.13
C ASP A 197 -4.76 -10.42 13.86
N ASN A 198 -5.60 -9.58 13.29
CA ASN A 198 -6.05 -8.33 13.92
C ASN A 198 -7.32 -8.53 14.74
N GLY A 199 -7.14 -8.45 16.06
CA GLY A 199 -8.17 -8.53 17.08
C GLY A 199 -9.07 -7.31 17.11
N PHE A 200 -10.37 -7.56 17.08
CA PHE A 200 -11.38 -6.56 17.30
C PHE A 200 -11.31 -5.99 18.73
N LYS A 201 -11.27 -4.65 18.85
CA LYS A 201 -11.48 -3.94 20.12
C LYS A 201 -12.97 -3.61 20.31
N PRO A 202 -13.69 -4.24 21.25
CA PRO A 202 -15.13 -4.08 21.42
C PRO A 202 -15.64 -2.66 21.61
N GLU A 203 -14.84 -1.81 22.24
CA GLU A 203 -15.17 -0.43 22.56
C GLU A 203 -15.03 0.54 21.37
N ILE A 204 -14.24 0.19 20.34
CA ILE A 204 -13.94 1.08 19.21
C ILE A 204 -14.21 0.35 17.89
N GLY A 205 -13.38 -0.65 17.55
CA GLY A 205 -13.48 -1.41 16.31
C GLY A 205 -13.75 -0.54 15.08
N LEU A 206 -14.73 -0.93 14.26
CA LEU A 206 -15.09 -0.19 13.04
C LEU A 206 -15.78 1.14 13.28
N SER A 207 -16.26 1.41 14.51
CA SER A 207 -16.85 2.70 14.85
C SER A 207 -15.80 3.82 14.99
N GLY A 208 -14.52 3.46 15.11
CA GLY A 208 -13.40 4.42 15.13
C GLY A 208 -13.11 5.07 13.78
N PHE A 209 -13.62 4.52 12.67
CA PHE A 209 -13.45 5.12 11.35
C PHE A 209 -14.47 6.22 11.08
N LEU A 210 -14.06 7.18 10.27
CA LEU A 210 -14.79 8.44 10.07
C LEU A 210 -15.43 8.50 8.67
N PRO A 211 -16.40 9.39 8.45
CA PRO A 211 -16.89 9.70 7.10
C PRO A 211 -15.76 10.09 6.15
N GLU A 212 -16.02 10.06 4.84
CA GLU A 212 -15.03 10.39 3.79
C GLU A 212 -14.39 11.78 3.95
N ARG A 213 -15.12 12.69 4.59
CA ARG A 213 -14.68 14.05 4.93
C ARG A 213 -14.62 14.26 6.45
N PRO A 214 -13.61 13.73 7.15
CA PRO A 214 -13.52 13.87 8.60
C PRO A 214 -13.06 15.28 9.01
N GLU A 215 -13.44 15.69 10.21
CA GLU A 215 -12.76 16.76 10.95
C GLU A 215 -11.46 16.22 11.55
N ALA A 216 -10.32 16.75 11.09
CA ALA A 216 -9.00 16.32 11.55
C ALA A 216 -8.06 17.51 11.74
N LEU A 217 -7.02 17.31 12.55
CA LEU A 217 -5.87 18.22 12.59
C LEU A 217 -5.04 18.02 11.32
N THR A 218 -4.44 19.10 10.82
CA THR A 218 -3.55 19.04 9.66
C THR A 218 -2.13 19.35 10.10
N LEU A 219 -1.19 18.49 9.67
CA LEU A 219 0.22 18.71 9.93
C LEU A 219 0.67 19.99 9.23
N LYS A 220 1.31 20.88 10.00
CA LYS A 220 1.80 22.16 9.49
C LYS A 220 2.85 21.93 8.41
N PRO A 221 2.71 22.55 7.22
CA PRO A 221 3.70 22.44 6.17
C PRO A 221 5.08 22.95 6.64
N ASP A 222 6.07 22.05 6.64
CA ASP A 222 7.48 22.36 6.88
C ASP A 222 8.27 21.73 5.73
N GLU A 223 8.99 22.54 4.94
CA GLU A 223 9.75 22.04 3.78
C GLU A 223 10.85 21.03 4.17
N SER A 224 11.28 21.03 5.44
CA SER A 224 12.20 20.02 5.97
C SER A 224 11.52 18.66 6.21
N VAL A 225 10.20 18.64 6.42
CA VAL A 225 9.40 17.44 6.67
C VAL A 225 8.90 16.87 5.34
N LYS A 226 9.61 15.83 4.85
CA LYS A 226 9.22 15.09 3.64
C LYS A 226 8.37 13.87 3.96
N VAL A 227 8.60 13.29 5.13
CA VAL A 227 7.87 12.15 5.67
C VAL A 227 7.56 12.46 7.13
N ALA A 228 6.35 12.14 7.56
CA ALA A 228 5.90 12.32 8.93
C ALA A 228 5.61 10.96 9.59
N ASN A 229 5.95 10.85 10.88
CA ASN A 229 5.71 9.65 11.66
C ASN A 229 4.40 9.79 12.46
N PRO A 230 3.31 9.09 12.11
CA PRO A 230 2.04 9.19 12.83
C PRO A 230 2.15 8.68 14.26
N TYR A 231 2.99 7.68 14.53
CA TYR A 231 3.11 7.08 15.86
C TYR A 231 3.58 8.09 16.91
N ALA A 232 4.36 9.10 16.51
CA ALA A 232 4.79 10.18 17.38
C ALA A 232 3.62 11.02 17.91
N HIS A 233 2.63 11.33 17.06
CA HIS A 233 1.43 12.08 17.45
C HIS A 233 0.57 11.31 18.45
N PHE A 234 0.47 10.00 18.23
CA PHE A 234 -0.29 9.08 19.08
C PHE A 234 0.51 8.56 20.30
N GLY A 235 1.56 9.30 20.71
CA GLY A 235 2.21 9.10 22.01
C GLY A 235 3.48 8.24 22.00
N ILE A 236 3.92 7.71 20.85
CA ILE A 236 5.09 6.81 20.76
C ILE A 236 6.12 7.32 19.73
N PRO A 237 6.83 8.44 20.00
CA PRO A 237 7.79 9.02 19.05
C PRO A 237 9.03 8.16 18.80
N SER A 238 9.32 7.21 19.69
CA SER A 238 10.47 6.29 19.55
C SER A 238 10.22 5.11 18.60
N MET A 239 9.02 5.03 18.01
CA MET A 239 8.59 3.95 17.13
C MET A 239 8.13 4.53 15.79
N TRP A 240 8.36 3.80 14.70
CA TRP A 240 7.98 4.24 13.36
C TRP A 240 7.24 3.14 12.61
N PRO A 241 6.31 3.49 11.70
CA PRO A 241 5.62 2.53 10.87
C PRO A 241 6.57 1.81 9.90
N ARG A 242 6.25 0.57 9.56
CA ARG A 242 7.01 -0.21 8.56
C ARG A 242 7.13 0.58 7.24
N GLY A 243 8.34 0.63 6.70
CA GLY A 243 8.64 1.37 5.47
C GLY A 243 8.95 2.85 5.63
N TYR A 244 8.99 3.36 6.87
CA TYR A 244 9.49 4.70 7.17
C TYR A 244 10.96 4.82 6.75
N PRO A 245 11.40 5.89 6.04
CA PRO A 245 12.73 5.90 5.42
C PRO A 245 13.87 6.25 6.36
N ILE A 246 14.28 5.32 7.23
CA ILE A 246 15.34 5.49 8.25
C ILE A 246 16.71 5.99 7.75
N ASN A 247 17.01 5.85 6.45
CA ASN A 247 18.29 6.24 5.85
C ASN A 247 18.32 7.67 5.26
N ALA A 248 17.22 8.40 5.28
CA ALA A 248 17.18 9.76 4.73
C ALA A 248 17.51 10.78 5.82
N GLY A 249 18.73 11.33 5.80
CA GLY A 249 19.12 12.44 6.68
C GLY A 249 18.13 13.61 6.58
N GLY A 250 17.79 14.20 7.72
CA GLY A 250 16.88 15.35 7.83
C GLY A 250 15.41 15.02 8.13
N GLN A 251 15.08 13.79 8.52
CA GLN A 251 13.72 13.42 8.91
C GLN A 251 13.45 13.76 10.39
N LYS A 252 12.64 14.79 10.63
CA LYS A 252 11.96 14.97 11.93
C LYS A 252 10.95 13.82 12.11
N GLY A 253 11.05 13.06 13.21
CA GLY A 253 10.04 12.06 13.58
C GLY A 253 10.57 10.66 13.96
N VAL A 254 11.87 10.39 13.76
CA VAL A 254 12.57 9.20 14.33
C VAL A 254 13.44 9.58 15.51
N ASP A 255 13.87 10.84 15.56
CA ASP A 255 14.44 11.41 16.77
C ASP A 255 13.34 11.48 17.83
N ALA A 256 13.57 10.87 19.00
CA ALA A 256 12.61 10.85 20.10
C ALA A 256 12.15 12.25 20.56
N ASP A 257 12.93 13.29 20.21
CA ASP A 257 12.68 14.70 20.54
C ASP A 257 11.98 15.49 19.41
N ALA A 258 11.73 14.88 18.25
CA ALA A 258 11.10 15.56 17.12
C ALA A 258 9.57 15.57 17.27
N THR A 259 9.03 16.68 17.77
CA THR A 259 7.58 16.92 17.78
C THR A 259 7.11 17.43 16.41
N LEU A 260 6.04 16.85 15.91
CA LEU A 260 5.32 17.36 14.75
C LEU A 260 4.42 18.53 15.19
N GLU A 261 4.45 19.64 14.47
CA GLU A 261 3.57 20.79 14.70
C GLU A 261 2.32 20.69 13.81
N TYR A 262 1.15 20.99 14.37
CA TYR A 262 -0.13 20.98 13.65
C TYR A 262 -0.66 22.42 13.53
N ASP A 263 -1.35 22.73 12.43
CA ASP A 263 -1.70 24.11 12.03
C ASP A 263 -2.60 24.86 13.02
N SER A 264 -3.34 24.16 13.88
CA SER A 264 -4.05 24.71 15.04
C SER A 264 -4.50 23.59 16.00
N GLU A 265 -5.05 23.95 17.16
CA GLU A 265 -5.82 22.99 17.99
C GLU A 265 -7.22 22.70 17.39
N GLU A 266 -7.65 23.45 16.37
CA GLU A 266 -8.95 23.29 15.73
C GLU A 266 -8.89 22.26 14.60
N LYS A 267 -9.94 21.45 14.51
CA LYS A 267 -10.10 20.45 13.46
C LYS A 267 -10.77 21.10 12.25
N HIS A 268 -10.33 20.73 11.06
CA HIS A 268 -10.95 21.17 9.82
C HIS A 268 -11.46 19.96 9.03
N GLU A 269 -12.52 20.15 8.26
CA GLU A 269 -12.99 19.14 7.32
C GLU A 269 -11.92 18.92 6.23
N ARG A 270 -11.48 17.67 6.07
CA ARG A 270 -10.49 17.27 5.06
C ARG A 270 -11.06 16.18 4.18
N PHE A 271 -10.72 16.17 2.89
CA PHE A 271 -11.10 15.06 2.03
C PHE A 271 -10.12 13.90 2.23
N ALA A 272 -10.51 12.91 3.04
CA ALA A 272 -9.64 11.79 3.42
C ALA A 272 -10.31 10.43 3.13
N PRO A 273 -10.38 10.03 1.84
CA PRO A 273 -11.02 8.79 1.43
C PRO A 273 -10.20 7.54 1.78
N ILE A 274 -8.94 7.68 2.22
CA ILE A 274 -8.14 6.60 2.79
C ILE A 274 -7.85 6.95 4.25
N GLN A 275 -8.19 6.05 5.15
CA GLN A 275 -8.03 6.24 6.59
C GLN A 275 -7.34 5.02 7.18
N GLN A 276 -6.21 5.20 7.85
CA GLN A 276 -5.57 4.13 8.62
C GLN A 276 -5.73 4.40 10.11
N ALA A 277 -6.34 3.45 10.82
CA ALA A 277 -6.31 3.43 12.28
C ALA A 277 -5.10 2.64 12.77
N LEU A 278 -4.59 2.99 13.95
CA LEU A 278 -3.45 2.29 14.54
C LEU A 278 -3.83 0.94 15.14
N ALA A 279 -2.85 0.13 15.49
CA ALA A 279 -3.04 -1.16 16.15
C ALA A 279 -2.23 -1.20 17.43
N ASP A 280 -2.87 -1.53 18.55
CA ASP A 280 -2.20 -1.72 19.83
C ASP A 280 -1.57 -3.12 19.93
N LEU A 281 -0.85 -3.33 21.03
CA LEU A 281 -0.08 -4.51 21.41
C LEU A 281 1.16 -4.71 20.53
N ASP A 282 0.98 -5.11 19.27
CA ASP A 282 2.09 -5.42 18.35
C ASP A 282 1.93 -4.71 17.00
N PRO A 283 2.04 -3.36 16.94
CA PRO A 283 1.82 -2.57 15.73
C PRO A 283 2.72 -2.96 14.55
N ASP A 284 2.31 -2.52 13.35
CA ASP A 284 3.11 -2.74 12.14
C ASP A 284 4.36 -1.86 12.11
N VAL A 285 5.45 -2.48 12.55
CA VAL A 285 6.81 -1.95 12.58
C VAL A 285 7.73 -2.87 11.79
N ASP A 286 8.84 -2.33 11.31
CA ASP A 286 9.80 -3.08 10.50
C ASP A 286 10.62 -4.09 11.32
N ALA A 287 11.27 -5.02 10.62
CA ALA A 287 12.08 -6.07 11.22
C ALA A 287 13.26 -5.54 12.02
N ILE A 288 13.86 -4.39 11.65
CA ILE A 288 14.93 -3.77 12.44
C ILE A 288 14.39 -3.40 13.83
N PHE A 289 13.24 -2.73 13.91
CA PHE A 289 12.62 -2.38 15.17
C PHE A 289 12.32 -3.65 15.99
N ARG A 290 11.74 -4.69 15.37
CA ARG A 290 11.41 -5.97 16.04
C ARG A 290 12.66 -6.65 16.59
N LEU A 291 13.75 -6.71 15.82
CA LEU A 291 15.01 -7.33 16.24
C LEU A 291 15.70 -6.57 17.38
N VAL A 292 15.59 -5.25 17.40
CA VAL A 292 16.26 -4.39 18.41
C VAL A 292 15.43 -4.25 19.69
N ARG A 293 14.10 -4.22 19.59
CA ARG A 293 13.16 -3.98 20.69
C ARG A 293 12.19 -5.14 20.96
N ALA A 294 12.58 -6.37 20.63
CA ALA A 294 11.76 -7.57 20.75
C ALA A 294 11.04 -7.77 22.11
N LYS A 295 11.63 -7.27 23.20
CA LYS A 295 11.07 -7.40 24.56
C LYS A 295 9.89 -6.48 24.85
N GLU A 296 9.68 -5.48 24.01
CA GLU A 296 8.65 -4.45 24.18
C GLU A 296 7.43 -4.71 23.30
N LEU A 297 7.54 -5.63 22.34
CA LEU A 297 6.42 -6.04 21.49
C LEU A 297 5.33 -6.72 22.32
N GLY A 298 4.06 -6.44 21.99
CA GLY A 298 2.89 -7.02 22.65
C GLY A 298 2.30 -6.18 23.79
N ASP A 299 2.89 -5.02 24.11
CA ASP A 299 2.47 -4.13 25.21
C ASP A 299 2.44 -2.64 24.80
N PHE A 300 2.39 -2.36 23.49
CA PHE A 300 2.31 -0.99 23.00
C PHE A 300 0.86 -0.48 23.01
N HIS A 301 0.64 0.68 23.60
CA HIS A 301 -0.65 1.36 23.60
C HIS A 301 -0.51 2.80 23.09
N PHE A 302 -1.21 3.10 22.02
CA PHE A 302 -1.31 4.46 21.50
C PHE A 302 -2.30 5.29 22.33
N ASP A 303 -2.08 6.60 22.35
CA ASP A 303 -2.97 7.55 23.02
C ASP A 303 -4.30 7.68 22.24
N GLY A 304 -5.34 7.03 22.78
CA GLY A 304 -6.70 6.99 22.22
C GLY A 304 -7.43 8.33 22.23
N ASP A 305 -7.00 9.28 23.05
CA ASP A 305 -7.64 10.59 23.20
C ASP A 305 -7.15 11.60 22.15
N LYS A 306 -6.11 11.24 21.38
CA LYS A 306 -5.56 12.10 20.33
C LYS A 306 -6.53 12.26 19.16
N ALA A 307 -6.62 13.50 18.67
CA ALA A 307 -7.40 13.80 17.49
C ALA A 307 -6.83 13.07 16.25
N PRO A 308 -7.72 12.67 15.31
CA PRO A 308 -7.33 12.31 13.95
C PRO A 308 -6.43 13.36 13.30
N VAL A 309 -5.45 12.90 12.52
CA VAL A 309 -4.52 13.78 11.79
C VAL A 309 -4.50 13.46 10.30
N THR A 310 -4.26 14.49 9.51
CA THR A 310 -4.09 14.41 8.05
C THR A 310 -2.75 15.02 7.64
N TYR A 311 -2.16 14.48 6.57
CA TYR A 311 -0.92 14.99 6.02
C TYR A 311 -1.18 15.65 4.66
N PRO A 312 -0.87 16.95 4.51
CA PRO A 312 -1.14 17.66 3.28
C PRO A 312 -0.21 17.22 2.14
N ALA A 313 -0.59 17.57 0.91
CA ALA A 313 0.21 17.30 -0.27
C ALA A 313 1.66 17.78 -0.10
N GLY A 314 2.61 16.90 -0.46
CA GLY A 314 4.04 17.13 -0.29
C GLY A 314 4.64 16.49 0.95
N ILE A 315 3.83 16.02 1.91
CA ILE A 315 4.25 15.21 3.05
C ILE A 315 3.66 13.81 2.90
N MET A 316 4.47 12.77 3.10
CA MET A 316 4.05 11.38 3.01
C MET A 316 4.17 10.68 4.36
N SER A 317 3.43 9.58 4.55
CA SER A 317 3.67 8.63 5.63
C SER A 317 3.29 7.24 5.16
N PRO A 318 4.12 6.20 5.40
CA PRO A 318 3.71 4.85 5.04
C PRO A 318 2.44 4.47 5.82
N TYR A 319 1.62 3.66 5.18
CA TYR A 319 0.40 3.09 5.72
C TYR A 319 0.31 1.63 5.19
N ASN A 320 -0.46 0.73 5.80
CA ASN A 320 -0.49 -0.70 5.47
C ASN A 320 -1.92 -1.18 5.17
N SER A 321 -2.07 -2.48 4.90
CA SER A 321 -3.36 -3.12 4.58
C SER A 321 -3.97 -3.91 5.74
N GLN A 322 -3.58 -3.57 6.97
CA GLN A 322 -3.95 -4.31 8.19
C GLN A 322 -5.09 -3.64 8.97
N ASN A 323 -5.16 -2.31 9.02
CA ASN A 323 -6.25 -1.59 9.73
C ASN A 323 -6.62 -0.32 8.98
N THR A 324 -7.02 -0.49 7.71
CA THR A 324 -7.18 0.62 6.77
C THR A 324 -8.55 0.56 6.11
N LEU A 325 -9.21 1.71 6.03
CA LEU A 325 -10.51 1.89 5.40
C LEU A 325 -10.37 2.76 4.16
N HIS A 326 -11.01 2.31 3.09
CA HIS A 326 -11.09 3.01 1.81
C HIS A 326 -12.54 3.35 1.53
N HIS A 327 -12.82 4.62 1.31
CA HIS A 327 -14.06 5.10 0.73
C HIS A 327 -14.00 4.97 -0.79
N ARG A 328 -15.18 4.90 -1.42
CA ARG A 328 -15.32 4.66 -2.87
C ARG A 328 -14.46 5.56 -3.76
N ALA A 329 -14.27 6.83 -3.38
CA ALA A 329 -13.45 7.77 -4.15
C ALA A 329 -11.97 7.36 -4.28
N ALA A 330 -11.48 6.47 -3.41
CA ALA A 330 -10.11 5.97 -3.41
C ALA A 330 -10.01 4.47 -3.70
N PHE A 331 -11.04 3.82 -4.25
CA PHE A 331 -10.95 2.38 -4.55
C PHE A 331 -9.83 2.00 -5.51
N TRP A 332 -9.36 2.90 -6.38
CA TRP A 332 -8.16 2.66 -7.18
C TRP A 332 -6.90 2.43 -6.31
N GLY A 333 -6.89 2.95 -5.08
CA GLY A 333 -5.86 2.82 -4.05
C GLY A 333 -5.84 1.48 -3.32
N LEU A 334 -6.85 0.61 -3.53
CA LEU A 334 -6.88 -0.76 -3.00
C LEU A 334 -5.90 -1.70 -3.74
N TYR A 335 -5.26 -1.24 -4.81
CA TYR A 335 -4.26 -2.00 -5.56
C TYR A 335 -3.11 -2.50 -4.68
N ILE A 336 -2.72 -3.77 -4.78
CA ILE A 336 -1.53 -4.32 -4.12
C ILE A 336 -0.53 -4.81 -5.19
N PRO A 337 0.69 -4.26 -5.25
CA PRO A 337 1.67 -4.68 -6.25
C PRO A 337 2.13 -6.12 -6.02
N SER A 338 2.30 -6.86 -7.12
CA SER A 338 2.57 -8.31 -7.11
C SER A 338 4.02 -8.69 -7.42
N THR A 339 4.81 -7.74 -7.91
CA THR A 339 6.22 -7.93 -8.32
C THR A 339 7.25 -7.49 -7.27
N VAL A 340 6.79 -7.16 -6.06
CA VAL A 340 7.64 -6.86 -4.90
C VAL A 340 7.40 -7.88 -3.79
N ALA A 341 8.31 -7.96 -2.83
CA ALA A 341 8.19 -8.88 -1.71
C ALA A 341 6.93 -8.62 -0.87
N MET A 342 6.41 -9.65 -0.20
CA MET A 342 5.18 -9.58 0.58
C MET A 342 5.26 -8.48 1.65
N ARG A 343 6.38 -8.40 2.37
CA ARG A 343 6.65 -7.37 3.40
C ARG A 343 6.86 -5.95 2.83
N VAL A 344 6.76 -5.75 1.52
CA VAL A 344 6.99 -4.46 0.84
C VAL A 344 5.76 -3.98 0.08
N CYS A 345 4.90 -4.89 -0.38
CA CYS A 345 3.84 -4.59 -1.34
C CYS A 345 2.84 -3.53 -0.87
N ASP A 346 2.30 -3.70 0.34
CA ASP A 346 1.33 -2.80 0.95
C ASP A 346 1.92 -1.41 1.26
N ILE A 347 3.18 -1.37 1.66
CA ILE A 347 3.94 -0.13 1.89
C ILE A 347 4.19 0.61 0.56
N TRP A 348 4.63 -0.06 -0.49
CA TRP A 348 4.85 0.58 -1.80
C TRP A 348 3.56 1.12 -2.39
N ARG A 349 2.48 0.35 -2.28
CA ARG A 349 1.13 0.84 -2.56
C ARG A 349 0.83 2.11 -1.77
N SER A 350 1.14 2.15 -0.47
CA SER A 350 0.77 3.28 0.38
C SER A 350 1.34 4.61 -0.12
N TYR A 351 2.61 4.61 -0.53
CA TYR A 351 3.26 5.79 -1.09
C TYR A 351 2.72 6.11 -2.49
N TRP A 352 2.52 5.10 -3.33
CA TRP A 352 1.93 5.25 -4.66
C TRP A 352 0.54 5.89 -4.58
N ALA A 353 -0.32 5.37 -3.70
CA ALA A 353 -1.69 5.82 -3.56
C ALA A 353 -1.77 7.25 -3.00
N GLN A 354 -0.96 7.57 -1.98
CA GLN A 354 -0.84 8.94 -1.49
C GLN A 354 -0.45 9.92 -2.59
N ARG A 355 0.45 9.53 -3.50
CA ARG A 355 0.80 10.42 -4.60
C ARG A 355 -0.40 10.66 -5.51
N ILE A 356 -1.20 9.66 -5.82
CA ILE A 356 -2.40 9.82 -6.65
C ILE A 356 -3.49 10.63 -5.91
N LEU A 357 -3.62 10.52 -4.58
CA LEU A 357 -4.57 11.33 -3.79
C LEU A 357 -4.35 12.83 -3.99
N TRP A 358 -3.10 13.28 -4.16
CA TRP A 358 -2.79 14.69 -4.42
C TRP A 358 -3.33 15.19 -5.77
N GLU A 359 -3.60 14.29 -6.72
CA GLU A 359 -4.20 14.67 -8.03
C GLU A 359 -5.71 14.93 -7.94
N ILE A 360 -6.33 14.64 -6.80
CA ILE A 360 -7.77 14.86 -6.52
C ILE A 360 -8.00 15.69 -5.25
N ASP A 361 -6.98 16.43 -4.80
CA ASP A 361 -6.99 17.24 -3.57
C ASP A 361 -7.43 16.46 -2.32
N ALA A 362 -6.99 15.20 -2.23
CA ALA A 362 -7.29 14.29 -1.13
C ALA A 362 -6.04 13.95 -0.32
N GLU A 363 -6.27 13.44 0.89
CA GLU A 363 -5.25 13.14 1.89
C GLU A 363 -5.48 11.78 2.53
N VAL A 364 -4.45 11.27 3.19
CA VAL A 364 -4.58 10.12 4.09
C VAL A 364 -4.85 10.64 5.50
N ALA A 365 -5.81 10.05 6.20
CA ALA A 365 -6.01 10.28 7.62
C ALA A 365 -5.41 9.15 8.46
N PHE A 366 -4.76 9.51 9.57
CA PHE A 366 -4.35 8.57 10.60
C PHE A 366 -5.23 8.77 11.83
N LEU A 367 -5.76 7.66 12.35
CA LEU A 367 -6.74 7.62 13.44
C LEU A 367 -6.14 6.88 14.65
N PRO A 368 -6.67 7.11 15.87
CA PRO A 368 -6.31 6.32 17.05
C PRO A 368 -6.43 4.81 16.83
N ALA A 369 -5.81 4.04 17.73
CA ALA A 369 -5.84 2.60 17.62
C ALA A 369 -7.27 2.03 17.78
N SER A 370 -7.70 1.21 16.82
CA SER A 370 -9.04 0.60 16.81
C SER A 370 -9.03 -0.93 16.86
N VAL A 371 -7.85 -1.53 16.83
CA VAL A 371 -7.64 -2.99 16.90
C VAL A 371 -6.46 -3.33 17.80
N ASP A 372 -6.43 -4.57 18.27
CA ASP A 372 -5.29 -5.18 18.96
C ASP A 372 -4.64 -6.17 18.00
N GLN A 373 -3.38 -5.96 17.64
CA GLN A 373 -2.69 -6.89 16.73
C GLN A 373 -2.10 -8.07 17.52
N ILE A 374 -2.63 -9.28 17.28
CA ILE A 374 -2.25 -10.50 18.00
C ILE A 374 -1.44 -11.38 17.05
N ARG A 375 -0.14 -11.08 16.94
CA ARG A 375 0.77 -11.78 16.02
C ARG A 375 0.99 -13.24 16.41
N SER A 376 1.13 -14.08 15.38
CA SER A 376 1.70 -15.42 15.52
C SER A 376 3.23 -15.36 15.67
N PRO A 377 3.91 -16.45 16.08
CA PRO A 377 5.38 -16.48 16.07
C PRO A 377 5.95 -16.20 14.67
N HIS A 378 6.86 -15.24 14.56
CA HIS A 378 7.46 -14.80 13.29
C HIS A 378 8.97 -15.07 13.21
N ASP A 379 9.46 -15.29 12.00
CA ASP A 379 10.90 -15.27 11.68
C ASP A 379 11.32 -13.83 11.35
N TYR A 380 11.69 -13.06 12.37
CA TYR A 380 12.10 -11.66 12.20
C TYR A 380 13.34 -11.50 11.31
N LEU A 381 14.19 -12.53 11.20
CA LEU A 381 15.34 -12.47 10.30
C LEU A 381 14.91 -12.69 8.84
N GLY A 382 13.98 -13.62 8.62
CA GLY A 382 13.30 -13.79 7.33
C GLY A 382 12.62 -12.49 6.88
N ASP A 383 11.84 -11.87 7.77
CA ASP A 383 11.19 -10.58 7.50
C ASP A 383 12.23 -9.51 7.13
N PHE A 384 13.34 -9.40 7.87
CA PHE A 384 14.40 -8.45 7.55
C PHE A 384 14.95 -8.62 6.12
N LEU A 385 15.11 -9.87 5.65
CA LEU A 385 15.57 -10.16 4.29
C LEU A 385 14.53 -9.76 3.24
N GLU A 386 13.24 -9.96 3.49
CA GLU A 386 12.17 -9.50 2.59
C GLU A 386 12.04 -7.97 2.56
N GLU A 387 12.43 -7.28 3.63
CA GLU A 387 12.30 -5.84 3.79
C GLU A 387 13.51 -5.02 3.26
N ILE A 388 14.59 -5.67 2.80
CA ILE A 388 15.83 -5.02 2.30
C ILE A 388 15.54 -3.91 1.28
N GLN A 389 14.55 -4.12 0.40
CA GLN A 389 14.17 -3.11 -0.58
C GLN A 389 13.67 -1.82 0.08
N MET A 390 12.85 -1.91 1.13
CA MET A 390 12.34 -0.72 1.83
C MET A 390 13.50 0.07 2.45
N TYR A 391 14.39 -0.59 3.19
CA TYR A 391 15.52 0.07 3.83
C TYR A 391 16.42 0.80 2.83
N SER A 392 16.60 0.24 1.64
CA SER A 392 17.49 0.79 0.61
C SER A 392 16.81 1.81 -0.33
N GLN A 393 15.47 1.82 -0.44
CA GLN A 393 14.77 2.59 -1.46
C GLN A 393 13.68 3.54 -0.96
N SER A 394 13.15 3.42 0.26
CA SER A 394 12.00 4.27 0.70
C SER A 394 12.28 5.76 0.57
N GLY A 395 13.51 6.21 0.89
CA GLY A 395 13.89 7.62 0.75
C GLY A 395 13.93 8.09 -0.70
N LYS A 396 14.39 7.22 -1.62
CA LYS A 396 14.42 7.48 -3.07
C LYS A 396 13.01 7.50 -3.64
N LEU A 397 12.14 6.59 -3.19
CA LEU A 397 10.74 6.53 -3.60
C LEU A 397 10.01 7.82 -3.22
N VAL A 398 10.12 8.25 -1.96
CA VAL A 398 9.51 9.50 -1.49
C VAL A 398 10.00 10.69 -2.32
N ALA A 399 11.31 10.80 -2.55
CA ALA A 399 11.87 11.88 -3.35
C ALA A 399 11.33 11.87 -4.80
N PHE A 400 11.25 10.69 -5.41
CA PHE A 400 10.70 10.50 -6.75
C PHE A 400 9.22 10.90 -6.81
N LEU A 401 8.38 10.38 -5.91
CA LEU A 401 6.94 10.63 -5.92
C LEU A 401 6.61 12.10 -5.67
N ARG A 402 7.33 12.76 -4.75
CA ARG A 402 7.18 14.20 -4.50
C ARG A 402 7.50 15.05 -5.75
N ALA A 403 8.43 14.60 -6.58
CA ALA A 403 8.80 15.29 -7.82
C ALA A 403 7.90 14.92 -9.01
N TRP A 404 7.31 13.72 -9.00
CA TRP A 404 6.44 13.25 -10.07
C TRP A 404 5.15 14.08 -10.16
N LYS A 405 4.64 14.30 -11.38
CA LYS A 405 3.36 14.97 -11.65
C LYS A 405 2.60 14.25 -12.73
N CYS A 406 1.29 14.11 -12.55
CA CYS A 406 0.44 13.61 -13.61
C CYS A 406 0.12 14.72 -14.62
N THR A 407 0.06 14.34 -15.89
CA THR A 407 -0.34 15.23 -17.01
C THR A 407 -1.65 14.81 -17.66
N ALA A 408 -2.20 13.65 -17.28
CA ALA A 408 -3.48 13.16 -17.79
C ALA A 408 -4.67 13.83 -17.09
N ASP A 409 -5.83 13.83 -17.75
CA ASP A 409 -7.06 14.46 -17.26
C ASP A 409 -7.91 13.55 -16.35
N ASN A 410 -7.58 12.27 -16.28
CA ASN A 410 -8.33 11.28 -15.48
C ASN A 410 -7.38 10.53 -14.53
N VAL A 411 -7.93 10.08 -13.39
CA VAL A 411 -7.15 9.46 -12.30
C VAL A 411 -6.62 8.08 -12.67
N PHE A 412 -7.33 7.33 -13.52
CA PHE A 412 -6.90 5.99 -13.94
C PHE A 412 -5.65 6.05 -14.83
N ASP A 413 -5.59 7.03 -15.74
CA ASP A 413 -4.38 7.27 -16.53
C ASP A 413 -3.23 7.75 -15.66
N CYS A 414 -3.49 8.51 -14.59
CA CYS A 414 -2.44 8.83 -13.60
C CYS A 414 -1.95 7.59 -12.86
N CYS A 415 -2.85 6.71 -12.43
CA CYS A 415 -2.51 5.43 -11.81
C CYS A 415 -1.58 4.60 -12.70
N LEU A 416 -1.96 4.45 -13.97
CA LEU A 416 -1.19 3.69 -14.95
C LEU A 416 0.15 4.36 -15.31
N ALA A 417 0.16 5.68 -15.52
CA ALA A 417 1.37 6.44 -15.80
C ALA A 417 2.36 6.39 -14.64
N LEU A 418 1.87 6.55 -13.39
CA LEU A 418 2.72 6.44 -12.21
C LEU A 418 3.23 5.00 -12.05
N CYS A 419 2.42 3.99 -12.36
CA CYS A 419 2.86 2.60 -12.31
C CYS A 419 4.00 2.32 -13.29
N ALA A 420 3.87 2.77 -14.55
CA ALA A 420 4.93 2.64 -15.53
C ALA A 420 6.19 3.43 -15.12
N ALA A 421 6.03 4.62 -14.54
CA ALA A 421 7.14 5.43 -14.07
C ALA A 421 7.86 4.78 -12.87
N MET A 422 7.13 4.14 -11.95
CA MET A 422 7.72 3.39 -10.84
C MET A 422 8.48 2.15 -11.32
N ALA A 423 7.93 1.42 -12.29
CA ALA A 423 8.60 0.29 -12.91
C ALA A 423 9.92 0.73 -13.58
N LYS A 424 9.88 1.81 -14.38
CA LYS A 424 11.06 2.39 -15.04
C LYS A 424 12.18 2.81 -14.07
N ASN A 425 11.82 3.19 -12.85
CA ASN A 425 12.78 3.58 -11.81
C ASN A 425 13.20 2.41 -10.90
N GLY A 426 12.73 1.18 -11.19
CA GLY A 426 13.13 -0.03 -10.46
C GLY A 426 12.53 -0.16 -9.06
N PHE A 427 11.44 0.55 -8.76
CA PHE A 427 10.71 0.37 -7.50
C PHE A 427 9.90 -0.92 -7.48
N TRP A 428 9.45 -1.38 -8.65
CA TRP A 428 8.82 -2.70 -8.86
C TRP A 428 9.06 -3.18 -10.30
N GLY A 429 8.65 -4.40 -10.63
CA GLY A 429 8.84 -5.02 -11.95
C GLY A 429 8.03 -4.36 -13.06
N ALA A 430 8.46 -4.54 -14.32
CA ALA A 430 7.72 -4.06 -15.49
C ALA A 430 6.41 -4.85 -15.70
N GLU A 431 6.37 -6.07 -15.19
CA GLU A 431 5.21 -6.96 -15.16
C GLU A 431 4.05 -6.38 -14.34
N GLU A 432 4.30 -5.36 -13.51
CA GLU A 432 3.26 -4.67 -12.74
C GLU A 432 2.31 -3.85 -13.62
N ILE A 433 2.77 -3.38 -14.79
CA ILE A 433 1.97 -2.55 -15.70
C ILE A 433 0.71 -3.28 -16.21
N PRO A 434 0.80 -4.50 -16.78
CA PRO A 434 -0.40 -5.24 -17.18
C PRO A 434 -1.29 -5.65 -16.00
N VAL A 435 -0.75 -5.76 -14.77
CA VAL A 435 -1.55 -6.02 -13.56
C VAL A 435 -2.37 -4.79 -13.18
N MET A 436 -1.75 -3.61 -13.19
CA MET A 436 -2.42 -2.32 -12.98
C MET A 436 -3.49 -2.05 -14.04
N GLU A 437 -3.21 -2.32 -15.31
CA GLU A 437 -4.20 -2.18 -16.39
C GLU A 437 -5.42 -3.07 -16.14
N ALA A 438 -5.20 -4.35 -15.84
CA ALA A 438 -6.28 -5.29 -15.55
C ALA A 438 -7.11 -4.86 -14.33
N TRP A 439 -6.46 -4.36 -13.27
CA TRP A 439 -7.11 -3.81 -12.09
C TRP A 439 -8.00 -2.61 -12.41
N LEU A 440 -7.48 -1.61 -13.13
CA LEU A 440 -8.23 -0.40 -13.48
C LEU A 440 -9.39 -0.72 -14.44
N GLU A 441 -9.20 -1.66 -15.36
CA GLU A 441 -10.27 -2.16 -16.23
C GLU A 441 -11.38 -2.87 -15.43
N ASP A 442 -11.01 -3.73 -14.48
CA ASP A 442 -11.99 -4.39 -13.61
C ASP A 442 -12.73 -3.35 -12.73
N LEU A 443 -12.03 -2.35 -12.18
CA LEU A 443 -12.67 -1.26 -11.44
C LEU A 443 -13.63 -0.43 -12.30
N TYR A 444 -13.26 -0.16 -13.54
CA TYR A 444 -14.11 0.57 -14.49
C TYR A 444 -15.41 -0.22 -14.78
N VAL A 445 -15.28 -1.52 -15.03
CA VAL A 445 -16.39 -2.40 -15.41
C VAL A 445 -17.29 -2.73 -14.22
N PHE A 446 -16.71 -3.25 -13.13
CA PHE A 446 -17.45 -3.79 -11.99
C PHE A 446 -17.71 -2.75 -10.90
N GLY A 447 -16.74 -1.89 -10.60
CA GLY A 447 -16.89 -0.87 -9.55
C GLY A 447 -17.66 0.37 -9.96
N LYS A 448 -17.88 0.54 -11.26
CA LYS A 448 -18.52 1.73 -11.83
C LYS A 448 -17.89 3.03 -11.32
N VAL A 449 -16.61 2.98 -10.95
CA VAL A 449 -15.85 4.12 -10.41
C VAL A 449 -15.64 5.11 -11.54
N ASP A 450 -15.84 6.40 -11.26
CA ASP A 450 -15.55 7.44 -12.25
C ASP A 450 -14.04 7.64 -12.37
N SER A 451 -13.56 7.74 -13.60
CA SER A 451 -12.15 8.02 -13.87
C SER A 451 -11.84 9.52 -13.79
N GLN A 452 -12.85 10.40 -13.81
CA GLN A 452 -12.63 11.84 -13.86
C GLN A 452 -11.90 12.39 -12.63
N LYS A 453 -10.90 13.25 -12.87
CA LYS A 453 -10.30 14.10 -11.83
C LYS A 453 -11.28 15.19 -11.44
N THR A 454 -12.13 14.93 -10.46
CA THR A 454 -13.01 15.95 -9.91
C THR A 454 -12.38 16.51 -8.64
N SER A 455 -11.90 17.76 -8.68
CA SER A 455 -11.41 18.48 -7.50
C SER A 455 -12.53 18.57 -6.45
N GLY A 456 -12.41 17.85 -5.33
CA GLY A 456 -13.28 17.96 -4.17
C GLY A 456 -14.80 17.78 -4.40
N LYS A 457 -15.24 17.31 -5.58
CA LYS A 457 -16.65 17.05 -5.91
C LYS A 457 -16.75 15.75 -6.70
N TYR A 458 -16.38 14.66 -6.06
CA TYR A 458 -16.76 13.35 -6.57
C TYR A 458 -18.28 13.23 -6.46
N THR A 459 -18.97 13.26 -7.60
CA THR A 459 -20.39 12.89 -7.65
C THR A 459 -20.41 11.43 -8.08
N PRO A 460 -20.76 10.47 -7.21
CA PRO A 460 -20.94 9.09 -7.65
C PRO A 460 -21.98 9.09 -8.79
N LEU A 461 -21.64 8.49 -9.94
CA LEU A 461 -22.62 8.18 -10.98
C LEU A 461 -23.56 7.11 -10.42
N GLY A 462 -24.62 7.56 -9.73
CA GLY A 462 -25.58 6.69 -9.05
C GLY A 462 -26.72 7.39 -8.30
N SER A 463 -26.91 8.71 -8.41
CA SER A 463 -28.08 9.41 -7.82
C SER A 463 -29.01 10.05 -8.85
N MET A 464 -29.04 9.55 -10.10
CA MET A 464 -30.20 9.82 -10.96
C MET A 464 -31.34 8.91 -10.51
N SER A 465 -32.08 9.38 -9.50
CA SER A 465 -33.40 8.85 -9.16
C SER A 465 -34.29 8.88 -10.40
N ASP A 466 -34.92 7.75 -10.69
CA ASP A 466 -36.10 7.62 -11.54
C ASP A 466 -37.10 8.76 -11.29
N SER A 467 -37.09 9.78 -12.14
CA SER A 467 -38.15 10.80 -12.16
C SER A 467 -38.15 11.59 -13.46
N LYS A 468 -38.40 10.89 -14.57
CA LYS A 468 -39.13 11.47 -15.71
C LYS A 468 -40.19 10.49 -16.23
N ILE A 469 -41.09 10.08 -15.34
CA ILE A 469 -42.44 9.71 -15.78
C ILE A 469 -43.16 11.03 -16.05
N THR A 470 -43.32 11.31 -17.33
CA THR A 470 -44.08 12.44 -17.85
C THR A 470 -45.57 12.16 -17.60
N THR A 471 -46.16 12.72 -16.55
CA THR A 471 -47.62 12.83 -16.45
C THR A 471 -48.06 14.11 -17.14
N MET A 472 -48.50 13.98 -18.39
CA MET A 472 -49.39 14.96 -19.02
C MET A 472 -50.78 14.84 -18.38
N SER A 473 -51.14 15.77 -17.50
CA SER A 473 -52.55 16.16 -17.28
C SER A 473 -52.61 17.35 -16.34
N GLY A 474 -53.01 18.50 -16.86
CA GLY A 474 -53.15 19.72 -16.06
C GLY A 474 -53.78 20.84 -16.88
N VAL A 475 -55.00 20.60 -17.35
CA VAL A 475 -55.88 21.61 -17.95
C VAL A 475 -56.14 22.71 -16.92
N GLN A 476 -55.78 23.94 -17.25
CA GLN A 476 -56.30 25.13 -16.58
C GLN A 476 -57.77 25.33 -16.97
N VAL A 477 -58.66 25.36 -16.00
CA VAL A 477 -59.94 26.06 -16.12
C VAL A 477 -60.02 27.06 -14.99
N GLN A 478 -60.02 28.35 -15.36
CA GLN A 478 -60.40 29.46 -14.50
C GLN A 478 -61.90 29.42 -14.18
N LYS A 479 -62.25 29.47 -12.89
CA LYS A 479 -63.12 30.49 -12.30
C LYS A 479 -63.16 30.35 -10.79
#